data_AF-A0A7C5X1V1-F1
#
_entry.id   AF-A0A7C5X1V1-F1
#
_cell.length_a   1.000
_cell.length_b   1.000
_cell.length_c   1.000
_cell.angle_alpha   90.00
_cell.angle_beta   90.00
_cell.angle_gamma   90.00
#
_symmetry.space_group_name_H-M   'P 1'
#
loop_
_entity.id
_entity.type
_entity.pdbx_description
1 polymer ?
#
loop_
_entity_poly.entity_id
_entity_poly.type
_entity_poly.pdbx_seq_one_letter_code
_entity_poly.pdbx_strand_id
1 'polypeptide(L)'
;MQIVFLGTGSSTPTEDRWLPSVLLSVKGEYLLLDCGEGTQYRVLTAGLKVNKLAAILVTHMHGDHLYGLPGLLESLEVWGKREPLRVFGPSGIDEYLNAALARRELAYTVTAESVAPGLVMTRPGYRVYAVHVDHGVEAYAYIVVEDDYLGKFNEVKAKELGIPPGPLRRKLLLGEPVTLPDGRVIEPREVVGPSRRGLKVVYSGDTRLCDDLIQAAKGADLLIHEATFSSDLEEEAKLSFHSTASDAAKAASQACAKLLVLTHFSGRYRSVSPLLEEARRVFRRSYAAKDMLKVELKRWGESWLVAQFSF
;
A
#
# COMPACT_ATOMS: atom_id res chain seq x y z
N MET A 1 3.92 -3.68 9.36
CA MET A 1 3.94 -3.52 7.89
C MET A 1 5.26 -2.86 7.50
N GLN A 2 5.85 -3.22 6.37
CA GLN A 2 7.07 -2.58 5.84
C GLN A 2 6.83 -2.15 4.40
N ILE A 3 7.39 -1.00 4.01
CA ILE A 3 7.34 -0.46 2.65
C ILE A 3 8.78 -0.27 2.17
N VAL A 4 9.09 -0.70 0.96
CA VAL A 4 10.39 -0.47 0.31
C VAL A 4 10.14 0.25 -1.02
N PHE A 5 10.69 1.45 -1.17
CA PHE A 5 10.61 2.20 -2.41
C PHE A 5 11.67 1.69 -3.37
N LEU A 6 11.27 0.95 -4.41
CA LEU A 6 12.22 0.30 -5.33
C LEU A 6 12.75 1.26 -6.39
N GLY A 7 11.87 2.16 -6.84
CA GLY A 7 12.16 3.31 -7.70
C GLY A 7 11.21 4.46 -7.42
N THR A 8 11.71 5.69 -7.59
CA THR A 8 11.05 6.93 -7.14
C THR A 8 11.03 8.03 -8.20
N GLY A 9 11.51 7.77 -9.41
CA GLY A 9 11.47 8.72 -10.53
C GLY A 9 10.14 8.68 -11.28
N SER A 10 9.92 9.64 -12.16
CA SER A 10 8.78 9.69 -13.08
C SER A 10 9.21 9.56 -14.53
N SER A 11 8.36 8.98 -15.38
CA SER A 11 8.42 8.91 -16.85
C SER A 11 9.63 8.17 -17.45
N THR A 12 10.86 8.56 -17.10
CA THR A 12 12.10 7.98 -17.59
C THR A 12 13.09 7.80 -16.44
N PRO A 13 13.90 6.72 -16.44
CA PRO A 13 14.90 6.54 -15.40
C PRO A 13 15.96 7.64 -15.46
N THR A 14 16.54 7.94 -14.30
CA THR A 14 17.71 8.82 -14.17
C THR A 14 18.86 8.05 -13.53
N GLU A 15 20.06 8.64 -13.48
CA GLU A 15 21.21 8.02 -12.82
C GLU A 15 20.91 7.65 -11.35
N ASP A 16 20.09 8.47 -10.67
CA ASP A 16 19.83 8.36 -9.24
C ASP A 16 18.44 7.81 -8.87
N ARG A 17 17.52 7.69 -9.84
CA ARG A 17 16.14 7.25 -9.60
C ARG A 17 15.65 6.29 -10.67
N TRP A 18 15.24 5.12 -10.21
CA TRP A 18 14.56 4.11 -10.99
C TRP A 18 13.07 4.46 -11.16
N LEU A 19 12.43 3.79 -12.11
CA LEU A 19 11.01 3.98 -12.42
C LEU A 19 10.10 3.48 -11.29
N PRO A 20 8.83 3.95 -11.25
CA PRO A 20 7.90 3.67 -10.18
C PRO A 20 7.73 2.19 -9.85
N SER A 21 8.08 1.85 -8.61
CA SER A 21 7.68 0.58 -8.00
C SER A 21 7.87 0.63 -6.48
N VAL A 22 6.91 0.09 -5.73
CA VAL A 22 6.95 0.03 -4.27
C VAL A 22 6.61 -1.39 -3.80
N LEU A 23 7.49 -1.98 -3.01
CA LEU A 23 7.27 -3.29 -2.39
C LEU A 23 6.69 -3.13 -0.99
N LEU A 24 5.45 -3.57 -0.79
CA LEU A 24 4.76 -3.52 0.48
C LEU A 24 4.67 -4.92 1.12
N SER A 25 5.24 -5.07 2.32
CA SER A 25 5.11 -6.27 3.14
C SER A 25 3.99 -6.13 4.18
N VAL A 26 2.99 -6.99 4.06
CA VAL A 26 1.79 -7.03 4.92
C VAL A 26 1.49 -8.48 5.28
N LYS A 27 1.26 -8.74 6.58
CA LYS A 27 0.92 -10.08 7.11
C LYS A 27 1.81 -11.24 6.61
N GLY A 28 3.09 -10.97 6.36
CA GLY A 28 4.06 -11.99 5.93
C GLY A 28 4.06 -12.29 4.43
N GLU A 29 3.26 -11.56 3.66
CA GLU A 29 3.20 -11.54 2.19
C GLU A 29 3.80 -10.24 1.64
N TYR A 30 3.97 -10.20 0.32
CA TYR A 30 4.36 -9.02 -0.44
C TYR A 30 3.30 -8.65 -1.47
N LEU A 31 3.05 -7.35 -1.60
CA LEU A 31 2.36 -6.71 -2.69
C LEU A 31 3.36 -5.80 -3.41
N LEU A 32 3.38 -5.84 -4.74
CA LEU A 32 4.15 -4.92 -5.56
C LEU A 32 3.21 -3.88 -6.15
N LEU A 33 3.42 -2.61 -5.84
CA LEU A 33 2.65 -1.47 -6.35
C LEU A 33 3.44 -0.86 -7.50
N ASP A 34 2.88 -0.90 -8.71
CA ASP A 34 3.55 -0.63 -9.98
C ASP A 34 4.82 -1.46 -10.21
N CYS A 35 5.20 -1.57 -11.48
CA CYS A 35 6.32 -2.37 -11.94
C CYS A 35 6.96 -1.73 -13.18
N GLY A 36 7.55 -0.54 -12.98
CA GLY A 36 8.35 0.12 -14.00
C GLY A 36 9.52 -0.70 -14.51
N GLU A 37 10.03 -0.34 -15.68
CA GLU A 37 11.18 -1.02 -16.30
C GLU A 37 12.34 -1.17 -15.30
N GLY A 38 12.92 -2.37 -15.25
CA GLY A 38 14.06 -2.66 -14.37
C GLY A 38 13.69 -3.01 -12.92
N THR A 39 12.41 -3.02 -12.55
CA THR A 39 11.93 -3.41 -11.20
C THR A 39 12.47 -4.78 -10.75
N GLN A 40 12.69 -5.73 -11.67
CA GLN A 40 13.30 -7.03 -11.38
C GLN A 40 14.64 -6.92 -10.64
N TYR A 41 15.51 -5.98 -11.02
CA TYR A 41 16.80 -5.79 -10.36
C TYR A 41 16.62 -5.24 -8.95
N ARG A 42 15.60 -4.40 -8.75
CA ARG A 42 15.30 -3.72 -7.49
C ARG A 42 14.69 -4.66 -6.46
N VAL A 43 13.75 -5.51 -6.87
CA VAL A 43 13.18 -6.54 -5.97
C VAL A 43 14.23 -7.56 -5.54
N LEU A 44 15.21 -7.86 -6.41
CA LEU A 44 16.34 -8.71 -6.08
C LEU A 44 17.20 -8.06 -4.99
N THR A 45 17.58 -6.79 -5.14
CA THR A 45 18.31 -6.03 -4.11
C THR A 45 17.52 -5.90 -2.81
N ALA A 46 16.19 -5.75 -2.89
CA ALA A 46 15.32 -5.67 -1.73
C ALA A 46 15.13 -7.01 -0.97
N GLY A 47 15.63 -8.13 -1.52
CA GLY A 47 15.51 -9.45 -0.90
C GLY A 47 14.08 -10.01 -0.96
N LEU A 48 13.36 -9.75 -2.06
CA LEU A 48 12.04 -10.32 -2.30
C LEU A 48 12.08 -11.84 -2.16
N LYS A 49 11.20 -12.39 -1.32
CA LYS A 49 10.97 -13.84 -1.25
C LYS A 49 9.85 -14.17 -2.24
N VAL A 50 10.20 -14.69 -3.41
CA VAL A 50 9.28 -14.80 -4.56
C VAL A 50 7.99 -15.57 -4.27
N ASN A 51 8.06 -16.61 -3.44
CA ASN A 51 6.88 -17.40 -3.03
C ASN A 51 5.96 -16.68 -2.04
N LYS A 52 6.35 -15.50 -1.56
CA LYS A 52 5.53 -14.62 -0.73
C LYS A 52 4.94 -13.44 -1.51
N LEU A 53 5.29 -13.28 -2.80
CA LEU A 53 4.67 -12.28 -3.66
C LEU A 53 3.25 -12.74 -4.00
N ALA A 54 2.27 -12.09 -3.38
CA ALA A 54 0.86 -12.44 -3.47
C ALA A 54 0.18 -11.78 -4.67
N ALA A 55 0.51 -10.52 -4.95
CA ALA A 55 -0.06 -9.78 -6.07
C ALA A 55 0.84 -8.65 -6.55
N ILE A 56 0.62 -8.23 -7.79
CA ILE A 56 1.10 -6.98 -8.37
C ILE A 56 -0.12 -6.10 -8.65
N LEU A 57 -0.04 -4.81 -8.30
CA LEU A 57 -1.12 -3.84 -8.40
C LEU A 57 -0.60 -2.66 -9.26
N VAL A 58 -1.06 -2.57 -10.51
CA VAL A 58 -0.70 -1.53 -11.48
C VAL A 58 -1.72 -0.40 -11.38
N THR A 59 -1.24 0.83 -11.19
CA THR A 59 -2.09 2.01 -11.02
C THR A 59 -2.72 2.45 -12.32
N HIS A 60 -1.94 2.49 -13.40
CA HIS A 60 -2.37 2.90 -14.73
C HIS A 60 -1.46 2.32 -15.83
N MET A 61 -1.84 2.49 -17.11
CA MET A 61 -1.18 1.82 -18.25
C MET A 61 0.01 2.58 -18.87
N HIS A 62 0.61 3.58 -18.20
CA HIS A 62 1.83 4.22 -18.70
C HIS A 62 3.05 3.34 -18.52
N GLY A 63 3.96 3.39 -19.49
CA GLY A 63 5.09 2.47 -19.61
C GLY A 63 5.98 2.37 -18.38
N ASP A 64 6.23 3.49 -17.72
CA ASP A 64 7.03 3.57 -16.51
C ASP A 64 6.39 2.92 -15.28
N HIS A 65 5.12 2.50 -15.35
CA HIS A 65 4.43 1.77 -14.28
C HIS A 65 4.24 0.28 -14.59
N LEU A 66 4.42 -0.19 -15.82
CA LEU A 66 4.14 -1.59 -16.17
C LEU A 66 5.17 -2.29 -17.07
N TYR A 67 6.09 -1.59 -17.76
CA TYR A 67 7.01 -2.22 -18.70
C TYR A 67 8.01 -3.19 -18.05
N GLY A 68 8.18 -3.13 -16.73
CA GLY A 68 8.96 -4.11 -16.00
C GLY A 68 8.26 -5.46 -15.81
N LEU A 69 6.94 -5.55 -16.03
CA LEU A 69 6.17 -6.77 -15.76
C LEU A 69 6.68 -7.98 -16.54
N PRO A 70 6.86 -7.96 -17.87
CA PRO A 70 7.23 -9.17 -18.60
C PRO A 70 8.56 -9.76 -18.12
N GLY A 71 9.58 -8.91 -17.97
CA GLY A 71 10.89 -9.33 -17.48
C GLY A 71 10.88 -9.81 -16.02
N LEU A 72 10.07 -9.19 -15.16
CA LEU A 72 9.89 -9.64 -13.79
C LEU A 72 9.22 -11.01 -13.73
N LEU A 73 8.15 -11.24 -14.50
CA LEU A 73 7.40 -12.50 -14.48
C LEU A 73 8.26 -13.70 -14.89
N GLU A 74 9.10 -13.55 -15.91
CA GLU A 74 10.07 -14.57 -16.30
C GLU A 74 11.16 -14.76 -15.24
N SER A 75 11.68 -13.67 -14.67
CA SER A 75 12.69 -13.75 -13.61
C SER A 75 12.17 -14.47 -12.37
N LEU A 76 10.92 -14.23 -11.97
CA LEU A 76 10.29 -14.92 -10.84
C LEU A 76 10.25 -16.44 -11.04
N GLU A 77 10.01 -16.93 -12.26
CA GLU A 77 10.06 -18.37 -12.58
C GLU A 77 11.46 -18.94 -12.31
N VAL A 78 12.48 -18.27 -12.84
CA VAL A 78 13.90 -18.64 -12.70
C VAL A 78 14.30 -18.62 -11.22
N TRP A 79 13.79 -17.66 -10.44
CA TRP A 79 14.01 -17.57 -9.00
C TRP A 79 13.14 -18.53 -8.16
N GLY A 80 12.38 -19.42 -8.81
CA GLY A 80 11.69 -20.51 -8.15
C GLY A 80 10.25 -20.21 -7.73
N LYS A 81 9.60 -19.18 -8.28
CA LYS A 81 8.16 -18.97 -8.08
C LYS A 81 7.37 -20.10 -8.73
N ARG A 82 6.48 -20.72 -7.94
CA ARG A 82 5.57 -21.79 -8.38
C ARG A 82 4.11 -21.51 -8.01
N GLU A 83 3.90 -20.76 -6.93
CA GLU A 83 2.56 -20.32 -6.53
C GLU A 83 1.96 -19.34 -7.55
N PRO A 84 0.64 -19.41 -7.81
CA PRO A 84 -0.05 -18.47 -8.68
C PRO A 84 0.24 -17.00 -8.34
N LEU A 85 0.21 -16.13 -9.35
CA LEU A 85 0.33 -14.69 -9.20
C LEU A 85 -0.85 -13.99 -9.83
N ARG A 86 -1.44 -13.06 -9.08
CA ARG A 86 -2.47 -12.16 -9.59
C ARG A 86 -1.85 -10.81 -9.91
N VAL A 87 -2.13 -10.29 -11.09
CA VAL A 87 -1.80 -8.93 -11.51
C VAL A 87 -3.10 -8.18 -11.68
N PHE A 88 -3.25 -7.08 -10.96
CA PHE A 88 -4.41 -6.22 -11.05
C PHE A 88 -4.01 -4.91 -11.70
N GLY A 89 -4.85 -4.38 -12.57
CA GLY A 89 -4.61 -3.09 -13.22
C GLY A 89 -5.86 -2.55 -13.91
N PRO A 90 -5.75 -1.45 -14.65
CA PRO A 90 -6.83 -0.95 -15.48
C PRO A 90 -7.22 -1.90 -16.61
N SER A 91 -8.27 -1.52 -17.35
CA SER A 91 -8.69 -2.24 -18.55
C SER A 91 -7.51 -2.43 -19.52
N GLY A 92 -7.38 -3.65 -20.07
CA GLY A 92 -6.32 -4.02 -21.01
C GLY A 92 -5.03 -4.57 -20.39
N ILE A 93 -4.94 -4.66 -19.06
CA ILE A 93 -3.76 -5.26 -18.39
C ILE A 93 -3.55 -6.74 -18.77
N ASP A 94 -4.64 -7.47 -18.98
CA ASP A 94 -4.66 -8.86 -19.44
C ASP A 94 -4.23 -8.99 -20.90
N GLU A 95 -4.76 -8.13 -21.77
CA GLU A 95 -4.34 -8.06 -23.18
C GLU A 95 -2.84 -7.78 -23.29
N TYR A 96 -2.32 -6.81 -22.52
CA TYR A 96 -0.90 -6.48 -22.46
C TYR A 96 -0.03 -7.68 -22.06
N LEU A 97 -0.38 -8.36 -20.96
CA LEU A 97 0.39 -9.49 -20.47
C LEU A 97 0.29 -10.72 -21.38
N ASN A 98 -0.89 -10.98 -21.94
CA ASN A 98 -1.08 -12.06 -22.90
C ASN A 98 -0.24 -11.83 -24.16
N ALA A 99 -0.19 -10.60 -24.66
CA ALA A 99 0.65 -10.25 -25.81
C ALA A 99 2.14 -10.38 -25.47
N ALA A 100 2.57 -9.87 -24.32
CA ALA A 100 3.97 -9.94 -23.89
C ALA A 100 4.46 -11.37 -23.65
N LEU A 101 3.59 -12.27 -23.16
CA LEU A 101 3.90 -13.65 -22.84
C LEU A 101 3.47 -14.65 -23.94
N ALA A 102 2.99 -14.19 -25.10
CA ALA A 102 2.38 -15.06 -26.12
C ALA A 102 3.25 -16.24 -26.61
N ARG A 103 4.58 -16.16 -26.44
CA ARG A 103 5.54 -17.21 -26.83
C ARG A 103 6.18 -17.93 -25.63
N ARG A 104 5.64 -17.74 -24.43
CA ARG A 104 6.19 -18.28 -23.19
C ARG A 104 5.07 -18.92 -22.37
N GLU A 105 5.35 -20.11 -21.87
CA GLU A 105 4.52 -20.78 -20.87
C GLU A 105 5.34 -20.82 -19.58
N LEU A 106 4.89 -20.07 -18.56
CA LEU A 106 5.56 -20.01 -17.26
C LEU A 106 5.22 -21.25 -16.43
N ALA A 107 6.16 -21.74 -15.62
CA ALA A 107 5.92 -22.85 -14.68
C ALA A 107 4.96 -22.51 -13.52
N TYR A 108 4.31 -21.36 -13.53
CA TYR A 108 3.28 -20.95 -12.58
C TYR A 108 2.20 -20.12 -13.28
N THR A 109 0.99 -20.15 -12.74
CA THR A 109 -0.13 -19.40 -13.30
C THR A 109 0.01 -17.91 -13.01
N VAL A 110 -0.07 -17.09 -14.06
CA VAL A 110 -0.28 -15.64 -13.96
C VAL A 110 -1.70 -15.35 -14.40
N THR A 111 -2.44 -14.63 -13.57
CA THR A 111 -3.80 -14.16 -13.90
C THR A 111 -3.81 -12.65 -13.83
N ALA A 112 -4.22 -12.02 -14.92
CA ALA A 112 -4.37 -10.58 -15.01
C ALA A 112 -5.84 -10.21 -14.93
N GLU A 113 -6.19 -9.25 -14.08
CA GLU A 113 -7.57 -8.86 -13.79
C GLU A 113 -7.70 -7.34 -13.86
N SER A 114 -8.65 -6.88 -14.66
CA SER A 114 -9.04 -5.47 -14.68
C SER A 114 -9.73 -5.11 -13.35
N VAL A 115 -9.40 -3.94 -12.81
CA VAL A 115 -9.89 -3.43 -11.54
C VAL A 115 -11.07 -2.49 -11.75
N ALA A 116 -11.97 -2.46 -10.77
CA ALA A 116 -12.97 -1.42 -10.63
C ALA A 116 -12.86 -0.80 -9.22
N PRO A 117 -13.38 0.42 -9.00
CA PRO A 117 -13.40 1.03 -7.66
C PRO A 117 -14.12 0.14 -6.64
N GLY A 118 -13.55 0.05 -5.43
CA GLY A 118 -14.06 -0.81 -4.36
C GLY A 118 -13.06 -1.88 -3.94
N LEU A 119 -13.56 -3.04 -3.50
CA LEU A 119 -12.73 -4.14 -3.00
C LEU A 119 -12.07 -4.88 -4.18
N VAL A 120 -10.74 -4.88 -4.22
CA VAL A 120 -9.94 -5.57 -5.25
C VAL A 120 -9.58 -6.98 -4.81
N MET A 121 -9.16 -7.13 -3.55
CA MET A 121 -8.67 -8.40 -3.04
C MET A 121 -8.87 -8.52 -1.53
N THR A 122 -9.28 -9.70 -1.09
CA THR A 122 -9.28 -10.12 0.32
C THR A 122 -8.21 -11.17 0.55
N ARG A 123 -7.41 -11.01 1.61
CA ARG A 123 -6.39 -11.97 2.06
C ARG A 123 -6.54 -12.18 3.57
N PRO A 124 -5.99 -13.28 4.12
CA PRO A 124 -5.97 -13.47 5.56
C PRO A 124 -5.31 -12.30 6.30
N GLY A 125 -6.10 -11.52 7.03
CA GLY A 125 -5.62 -10.41 7.85
C GLY A 125 -5.49 -9.06 7.14
N TYR A 126 -5.82 -8.92 5.85
CA TYR A 126 -5.84 -7.63 5.17
C TYR A 126 -6.71 -7.61 3.90
N ARG A 127 -7.10 -6.41 3.49
CA ARG A 127 -7.89 -6.14 2.29
C ARG A 127 -7.23 -5.04 1.45
N VAL A 128 -7.40 -5.13 0.14
CA VAL A 128 -6.95 -4.14 -0.84
C VAL A 128 -8.16 -3.55 -1.54
N TYR A 129 -8.21 -2.23 -1.59
CA TYR A 129 -9.24 -1.48 -2.30
C TYR A 129 -8.61 -0.59 -3.38
N ALA A 130 -9.42 -0.21 -4.37
CA ALA A 130 -9.07 0.77 -5.38
C ALA A 130 -10.09 1.92 -5.39
N VAL A 131 -9.63 3.11 -5.74
CA VAL A 131 -10.49 4.26 -6.10
C VAL A 131 -9.94 4.91 -7.35
N HIS A 132 -10.81 5.53 -8.14
CA HIS A 132 -10.35 6.33 -9.28
C HIS A 132 -9.52 7.52 -8.81
N VAL A 133 -8.57 7.90 -9.67
CA VAL A 133 -7.79 9.12 -9.53
C VAL A 133 -7.78 9.90 -10.85
N ASP A 134 -7.33 11.15 -10.82
CA ASP A 134 -7.42 12.06 -11.97
C ASP A 134 -6.08 12.13 -12.71
N HIS A 135 -5.89 11.22 -13.68
CA HIS A 135 -4.64 11.09 -14.45
C HIS A 135 -4.82 11.11 -15.98
N GLY A 136 -5.98 11.53 -16.49
CA GLY A 136 -6.25 11.64 -17.93
C GLY A 136 -6.43 10.31 -18.69
N VAL A 137 -5.98 9.21 -18.09
CA VAL A 137 -6.27 7.82 -18.47
C VAL A 137 -6.99 7.10 -17.34
N GLU A 138 -7.44 5.87 -17.58
CA GLU A 138 -7.95 5.02 -16.50
C GLU A 138 -6.84 4.74 -15.47
N ALA A 139 -7.00 5.28 -14.27
CA ALA A 139 -6.01 5.23 -13.21
C ALA A 139 -6.66 5.01 -11.84
N TYR A 140 -5.90 4.34 -10.96
CA TYR A 140 -6.33 3.96 -9.63
C TYR A 140 -5.29 4.28 -8.55
N ALA A 141 -5.78 4.71 -7.39
CA ALA A 141 -5.06 4.62 -6.14
C ALA A 141 -5.40 3.29 -5.44
N TYR A 142 -4.42 2.69 -4.77
CA TYR A 142 -4.61 1.47 -3.98
C TYR A 142 -4.57 1.75 -2.47
N ILE A 143 -5.49 1.12 -1.73
CA ILE A 143 -5.62 1.23 -0.29
C ILE A 143 -5.45 -0.16 0.33
N VAL A 144 -4.38 -0.34 1.10
CA VAL A 144 -4.11 -1.59 1.82
C VAL A 144 -4.47 -1.41 3.28
N VAL A 145 -5.41 -2.22 3.77
CA VAL A 145 -5.93 -2.14 5.14
C VAL A 145 -5.73 -3.48 5.84
N GLU A 146 -4.92 -3.52 6.91
CA GLU A 146 -4.90 -4.69 7.80
C GLU A 146 -6.23 -4.80 8.54
N ASP A 147 -6.68 -6.02 8.79
CA ASP A 147 -7.80 -6.27 9.69
C ASP A 147 -7.44 -5.82 11.12
N ASP A 148 -8.46 -5.37 11.83
CA ASP A 148 -8.34 -4.99 13.24
C ASP A 148 -7.96 -6.20 14.09
N TYR A 149 -7.11 -5.96 15.08
CA TYR A 149 -6.71 -6.97 16.04
C TYR A 149 -7.73 -6.99 17.17
N LEU A 150 -8.28 -8.17 17.45
CA LEU A 150 -9.12 -8.37 18.63
C LEU A 150 -8.33 -8.03 19.90
N GLY A 151 -9.05 -7.53 20.90
CA GLY A 151 -8.47 -7.25 22.20
C GLY A 151 -7.89 -8.49 22.86
N LYS A 152 -6.86 -8.30 23.70
CA LYS A 152 -6.24 -9.41 24.43
C LYS A 152 -7.24 -9.97 25.44
N PHE A 153 -7.50 -11.27 25.39
CA PHE A 153 -8.31 -11.96 26.40
C PHE A 153 -7.55 -12.04 27.74
N ASN A 154 -8.21 -11.64 28.82
CA ASN A 154 -7.70 -11.68 30.17
C ASN A 154 -8.05 -13.02 30.82
N GLU A 155 -7.14 -13.98 30.69
CA GLU A 155 -7.28 -15.33 31.25
C GLU A 155 -7.47 -15.34 32.77
N VAL A 156 -6.85 -14.41 33.50
CA VAL A 156 -6.98 -14.33 34.96
C VAL A 156 -8.40 -13.92 35.32
N LYS A 157 -8.89 -12.82 34.74
CA LYS A 157 -10.22 -12.30 35.03
C LYS A 157 -11.34 -13.23 34.55
N ALA A 158 -11.13 -13.91 33.43
CA ALA A 158 -12.07 -14.93 32.96
C ALA A 158 -12.20 -16.11 33.95
N LYS A 159 -11.10 -16.52 34.60
CA LYS A 159 -11.14 -17.54 35.66
C LYS A 159 -11.86 -17.02 36.91
N GLU A 160 -11.57 -15.80 37.34
CA GLU A 160 -12.24 -15.16 38.49
C GLU A 160 -13.76 -15.05 38.29
N LEU A 161 -14.20 -14.76 37.07
CA LEU A 161 -15.61 -14.68 36.72
C LEU A 161 -16.27 -16.05 36.47
N GLY A 162 -15.50 -17.14 36.47
CA GLY A 162 -16.01 -18.50 36.24
C GLY A 162 -16.33 -18.82 34.78
N ILE A 163 -15.69 -18.14 33.82
CA ILE A 163 -15.90 -18.33 32.38
C ILE A 163 -15.10 -19.56 31.91
N PRO A 164 -15.76 -20.66 31.51
CA PRO A 164 -15.07 -21.88 31.11
C PRO A 164 -14.29 -21.67 29.79
N PRO A 165 -13.20 -22.42 29.55
CA PRO A 165 -12.62 -22.54 28.22
C PRO A 165 -13.66 -23.02 27.20
N GLY A 166 -13.60 -22.50 25.98
CA GLY A 166 -14.47 -22.94 24.89
C GLY A 166 -15.29 -21.83 24.23
N PRO A 167 -16.47 -22.14 23.67
CA PRO A 167 -17.22 -21.25 22.77
C PRO A 167 -17.58 -19.88 23.35
N LEU A 168 -17.85 -19.80 24.66
CA LEU A 168 -18.21 -18.54 25.33
C LEU A 168 -17.08 -17.50 25.24
N ARG A 169 -15.82 -17.94 25.33
CA ARG A 169 -14.66 -17.04 25.22
C ARG A 169 -14.51 -16.48 23.80
N ARG A 170 -14.83 -17.29 22.78
CA ARG A 170 -14.82 -16.84 21.39
C ARG A 170 -15.89 -15.77 21.15
N LYS A 171 -17.10 -15.95 21.68
CA LYS A 171 -18.17 -14.94 21.62
C LYS A 171 -17.72 -13.62 22.25
N LEU A 172 -17.17 -13.68 23.46
CA LEU A 172 -16.63 -12.50 24.14
C LEU A 172 -15.52 -11.81 23.33
N LEU A 173 -14.58 -12.57 22.75
CA LEU A 173 -13.54 -12.04 21.87
C LEU A 173 -14.09 -11.34 20.63
N LEU A 174 -15.22 -11.79 20.11
CA LEU A 174 -15.91 -11.19 18.97
C LEU A 174 -16.80 -10.01 19.36
N GLY A 175 -16.83 -9.62 20.64
CA GLY A 175 -17.64 -8.52 21.13
C GLY A 175 -19.08 -8.90 21.46
N GLU A 176 -19.40 -10.19 21.57
CA GLU A 176 -20.73 -10.66 21.96
C GLU A 176 -20.78 -10.92 23.48
N PRO A 177 -21.76 -10.37 24.22
CA PRO A 177 -21.99 -10.72 25.61
C PRO A 177 -22.43 -12.17 25.75
N VAL A 178 -22.10 -12.80 26.89
CA VAL A 178 -22.45 -14.20 27.14
C VAL A 178 -23.12 -14.39 28.50
N THR A 179 -24.10 -15.27 28.54
CA THR A 179 -24.75 -15.69 29.80
C THR A 179 -24.11 -16.97 30.31
N LEU A 180 -23.70 -16.97 31.58
CA LEU A 180 -23.14 -18.13 32.27
C LEU A 180 -24.26 -19.05 32.81
N PRO A 181 -23.95 -20.32 33.18
CA PRO A 181 -24.95 -21.24 33.72
C PRO A 181 -25.63 -20.76 35.01
N ASP A 182 -24.99 -19.86 35.76
CA ASP A 182 -25.54 -19.25 36.97
C ASP A 182 -26.42 -18.02 36.69
N GLY A 183 -26.66 -17.69 35.42
CA GLY A 183 -27.51 -16.58 34.98
C GLY A 183 -26.80 -15.23 34.86
N ARG A 184 -25.53 -15.11 35.26
CA ARG A 184 -24.77 -13.86 35.09
C ARG A 184 -24.49 -13.59 33.62
N VAL A 185 -24.67 -12.34 33.19
CA VAL A 185 -24.27 -11.85 31.87
C VAL A 185 -22.90 -11.21 31.99
N ILE A 186 -21.95 -11.67 31.18
CA ILE A 186 -20.60 -11.12 31.10
C ILE A 186 -20.48 -10.31 29.81
N GLU A 187 -20.06 -9.06 29.96
CA GLU A 187 -19.77 -8.17 28.86
C GLU A 187 -18.33 -8.38 28.35
N PRO A 188 -18.08 -8.30 27.02
CA PRO A 188 -16.74 -8.43 26.44
C PRO A 188 -15.67 -7.59 27.14
N ARG A 189 -15.99 -6.32 27.41
CA ARG A 189 -15.09 -5.35 28.06
C ARG A 189 -14.61 -5.76 29.45
N GLU A 190 -15.28 -6.70 30.11
CA GLU A 190 -14.86 -7.18 31.43
C GLU A 190 -13.64 -8.09 31.35
N VAL A 191 -13.46 -8.80 30.22
CA VAL A 191 -12.41 -9.81 30.04
C VAL A 191 -11.61 -9.67 28.75
N VAL A 192 -12.00 -8.77 27.84
CA VAL A 192 -11.30 -8.50 26.58
C VAL A 192 -10.81 -7.06 26.62
N GLY A 193 -9.51 -6.88 26.39
CA GLY A 193 -8.93 -5.55 26.22
C GLY A 193 -9.50 -4.80 25.01
N PRO A 194 -9.11 -3.55 24.81
CA PRO A 194 -9.53 -2.79 23.63
C PRO A 194 -8.99 -3.45 22.35
N SER A 195 -9.81 -3.42 21.29
CA SER A 195 -9.34 -3.79 19.97
C SER A 195 -8.30 -2.78 19.48
N ARG A 196 -7.41 -3.24 18.62
CA ARG A 196 -6.39 -2.37 18.02
C ARG A 196 -6.63 -2.31 16.53
N ARG A 197 -6.85 -1.09 16.03
CA ARG A 197 -7.05 -0.84 14.60
C ARG A 197 -5.87 -1.36 13.77
N GLY A 198 -6.15 -1.98 12.64
CA GLY A 198 -5.16 -2.33 11.64
C GLY A 198 -4.40 -1.12 11.09
N LEU A 199 -3.30 -1.37 10.39
CA LEU A 199 -2.60 -0.33 9.63
C LEU A 199 -3.30 -0.07 8.29
N LYS A 200 -3.39 1.20 7.88
CA LYS A 200 -3.91 1.62 6.58
C LYS A 200 -2.84 2.40 5.81
N VAL A 201 -2.45 1.88 4.64
CA VAL A 201 -1.53 2.53 3.71
C VAL A 201 -2.25 2.83 2.41
N VAL A 202 -2.04 4.03 1.87
CA VAL A 202 -2.61 4.45 0.58
C VAL A 202 -1.48 4.81 -0.37
N TYR A 203 -1.55 4.33 -1.61
CA TYR A 203 -0.66 4.66 -2.70
C TYR A 203 -1.47 5.34 -3.79
N SER A 204 -1.13 6.59 -4.11
CA SER A 204 -1.94 7.43 -5.02
C SER A 204 -1.91 6.93 -6.47
N GLY A 205 -0.81 6.31 -6.90
CA GLY A 205 -0.44 6.34 -8.32
C GLY A 205 -0.20 7.77 -8.79
N ASP A 206 -0.26 7.97 -10.10
CA ASP A 206 -0.17 9.29 -10.69
C ASP A 206 -1.54 9.94 -10.71
N THR A 207 -1.60 11.22 -10.35
CA THR A 207 -2.87 11.95 -10.24
C THR A 207 -2.65 13.43 -9.99
N ARG A 208 -3.62 14.25 -10.41
CA ARG A 208 -3.86 15.58 -9.84
C ARG A 208 -4.41 15.48 -8.42
N LEU A 209 -4.57 16.62 -7.75
CA LEU A 209 -5.31 16.69 -6.50
C LEU A 209 -6.72 16.12 -6.71
N CYS A 210 -7.05 15.03 -6.02
CA CYS A 210 -8.25 14.24 -6.27
C CYS A 210 -9.05 14.01 -4.97
N ASP A 211 -10.32 14.41 -4.97
CA ASP A 211 -11.20 14.28 -3.80
C ASP A 211 -11.43 12.82 -3.41
N ASP A 212 -11.59 11.91 -4.37
CA ASP A 212 -11.79 10.48 -4.10
C ASP A 212 -10.58 9.87 -3.39
N LEU A 213 -9.36 10.26 -3.80
CA LEU A 213 -8.13 9.89 -3.10
C LEU A 213 -8.11 10.46 -1.67
N ILE A 214 -8.50 11.72 -1.47
CA ILE A 214 -8.56 12.34 -0.14
C ILE A 214 -9.56 11.59 0.75
N GLN A 215 -10.74 11.25 0.25
CA GLN A 215 -11.74 10.46 0.98
C GLN A 215 -11.20 9.07 1.31
N ALA A 216 -10.60 8.39 0.34
CA ALA A 216 -10.01 7.07 0.51
C ALA A 216 -8.82 7.09 1.49
N ALA A 217 -8.05 8.18 1.54
CA ALA A 217 -6.93 8.38 2.45
C ALA A 217 -7.33 8.79 3.88
N LYS A 218 -8.63 9.02 4.16
CA LYS A 218 -9.09 9.42 5.49
C LYS A 218 -8.51 8.53 6.60
N GLY A 219 -7.79 9.16 7.52
CA GLY A 219 -7.15 8.51 8.67
C GLY A 219 -6.14 7.42 8.31
N ALA A 220 -5.50 7.50 7.13
CA ALA A 220 -4.40 6.61 6.74
C ALA A 220 -3.20 6.79 7.66
N ASP A 221 -2.52 5.69 7.98
CA ASP A 221 -1.26 5.71 8.74
C ASP A 221 -0.10 6.20 7.88
N LEU A 222 -0.15 5.91 6.57
CA LEU A 222 0.77 6.44 5.59
C LEU A 222 0.04 6.68 4.26
N LEU A 223 0.19 7.90 3.73
CA LEU A 223 -0.12 8.24 2.36
C LEU A 223 1.20 8.31 1.57
N ILE A 224 1.31 7.50 0.53
CA ILE A 224 2.37 7.57 -0.47
C ILE A 224 1.76 8.31 -1.66
N HIS A 225 2.27 9.49 -1.96
CA HIS A 225 1.69 10.37 -2.98
C HIS A 225 2.74 10.78 -4.00
N GLU A 226 2.35 10.83 -5.27
CA GLU A 226 3.19 11.43 -6.31
C GLU A 226 3.41 12.93 -6.03
N ALA A 227 4.59 13.42 -6.35
CA ALA A 227 4.95 14.82 -6.23
C ALA A 227 5.86 15.18 -7.41
N THR A 228 5.33 15.01 -8.61
CA THR A 228 6.10 15.16 -9.85
C THR A 228 6.67 16.56 -9.97
N PHE A 229 5.96 17.58 -9.45
CA PHE A 229 6.32 18.98 -9.58
C PHE A 229 6.43 19.75 -8.26
N SER A 230 7.13 20.88 -8.31
CA SER A 230 7.11 21.93 -7.29
C SER A 230 5.92 22.86 -7.55
N SER A 231 5.57 23.68 -6.56
CA SER A 231 4.43 24.60 -6.64
C SER A 231 4.59 25.65 -7.75
N ASP A 232 5.82 26.03 -8.11
CA ASP A 232 6.09 26.97 -9.20
C ASP A 232 5.71 26.42 -10.59
N LEU A 233 5.48 25.12 -10.69
CA LEU A 233 5.09 24.40 -11.90
C LEU A 233 3.68 23.82 -11.80
N GLU A 234 2.81 24.42 -10.98
CA GLU A 234 1.43 23.97 -10.78
C GLU A 234 0.64 23.84 -12.09
N GLU A 235 0.79 24.79 -13.02
CA GLU A 235 0.10 24.72 -14.31
C GLU A 235 0.60 23.58 -15.19
N GLU A 236 1.91 23.30 -15.18
CA GLU A 236 2.47 22.14 -15.87
C GLU A 236 1.92 20.84 -15.26
N ALA A 237 1.94 20.74 -13.93
CA ALA A 237 1.38 19.59 -13.21
C ALA A 237 -0.07 19.33 -13.60
N LYS A 238 -0.93 20.36 -13.61
CA LYS A 238 -2.33 20.24 -14.01
C LYS A 238 -2.51 19.77 -15.45
N LEU A 239 -1.73 20.31 -16.38
CA LEU A 239 -1.82 19.97 -17.81
C LEU A 239 -1.34 18.55 -18.10
N SER A 240 -0.33 18.09 -17.37
CA SER A 240 0.17 16.71 -17.45
C SER A 240 -0.54 15.73 -16.51
N PHE A 241 -1.64 16.15 -15.88
CA PHE A 241 -2.42 15.33 -14.94
C PHE A 241 -1.64 14.78 -13.74
N HIS A 242 -0.72 15.58 -13.20
CA HIS A 242 0.14 15.28 -12.05
C HIS A 242 -0.10 16.24 -10.88
N SER A 243 0.53 15.95 -9.75
CA SER A 243 0.46 16.77 -8.53
C SER A 243 1.75 17.53 -8.25
N THR A 244 1.61 18.67 -7.59
CA THR A 244 2.73 19.32 -6.92
C THR A 244 2.98 18.70 -5.53
N ALA A 245 4.16 18.92 -4.96
CA ALA A 245 4.45 18.56 -3.58
C ALA A 245 3.51 19.23 -2.56
N SER A 246 3.04 20.44 -2.87
CA SER A 246 2.03 21.15 -2.08
C SER A 246 0.66 20.47 -2.16
N ASP A 247 0.26 19.98 -3.34
CA ASP A 247 -1.01 19.26 -3.51
C ASP A 247 -1.02 17.92 -2.76
N ALA A 248 0.07 17.15 -2.85
CA ALA A 248 0.26 15.95 -2.05
C ALA A 248 0.12 16.22 -0.54
N ALA A 249 0.70 17.34 -0.07
CA ALA A 249 0.61 17.75 1.33
C ALA A 249 -0.79 18.25 1.74
N LYS A 250 -1.50 18.95 0.85
CA LYS A 250 -2.92 19.32 1.06
C LYS A 250 -3.78 18.06 1.18
N ALA A 251 -3.59 17.09 0.29
CA ALA A 251 -4.32 15.83 0.32
C ALA A 251 -4.09 15.07 1.64
N ALA A 252 -2.84 14.96 2.08
CA ALA A 252 -2.50 14.35 3.37
C ALA A 252 -3.15 15.05 4.56
N SER A 253 -3.13 16.39 4.56
CA SER A 253 -3.72 17.23 5.60
C SER A 253 -5.24 17.07 5.67
N GLN A 254 -5.94 17.19 4.52
CA GLN A 254 -7.39 17.04 4.43
C GLN A 254 -7.86 15.62 4.77
N ALA A 255 -7.07 14.61 4.42
CA ALA A 255 -7.32 13.22 4.78
C ALA A 255 -7.04 12.92 6.26
N CYS A 256 -6.47 13.85 7.03
CA CYS A 256 -5.97 13.60 8.39
C CYS A 256 -5.02 12.38 8.45
N ALA A 257 -4.21 12.20 7.40
CA ALA A 257 -3.21 11.14 7.34
C ALA A 257 -2.17 11.34 8.45
N LYS A 258 -1.51 10.25 8.90
CA LYS A 258 -0.49 10.35 9.96
C LYS A 258 0.88 10.70 9.42
N LEU A 259 1.21 10.24 8.21
CA LEU A 259 2.48 10.42 7.53
C LEU A 259 2.23 10.60 6.03
N LEU A 260 3.07 11.42 5.39
CA LEU A 260 3.15 11.57 3.94
C LEU A 260 4.55 11.18 3.46
N VAL A 261 4.65 10.32 2.45
CA VAL A 261 5.89 10.08 1.72
C VAL A 261 5.67 10.47 0.25
N LEU A 262 6.44 11.44 -0.21
CA LEU A 262 6.45 11.91 -1.59
C LEU A 262 7.27 10.95 -2.46
N THR A 263 6.81 10.67 -3.68
CA THR A 263 7.53 9.85 -4.68
C THR A 263 7.26 10.39 -6.09
N HIS A 264 7.69 9.66 -7.12
CA HIS A 264 7.42 9.97 -8.53
C HIS A 264 7.98 11.35 -8.94
N PHE A 265 9.27 11.55 -8.71
CA PHE A 265 9.90 12.85 -8.92
C PHE A 265 10.35 13.03 -10.37
N SER A 266 10.04 14.19 -10.95
CA SER A 266 10.56 14.57 -12.27
C SER A 266 12.09 14.57 -12.30
N GLY A 267 12.66 14.00 -13.37
CA GLY A 267 14.10 13.97 -13.62
C GLY A 267 14.77 15.35 -13.69
N ARG A 268 13.99 16.44 -13.76
CA ARG A 268 14.50 17.81 -13.67
C ARG A 268 15.12 18.14 -12.31
N TYR A 269 14.69 17.46 -11.24
CA TYR A 269 15.15 17.76 -9.89
C TYR A 269 16.39 16.94 -9.54
N ARG A 270 17.55 17.60 -9.57
CA ARG A 270 18.79 17.03 -8.99
C ARG A 270 18.65 16.75 -7.49
N SER A 271 17.87 17.59 -6.79
CA SER A 271 17.54 17.41 -5.37
C SER A 271 16.04 17.61 -5.17
N VAL A 272 15.44 16.74 -4.35
CA VAL A 272 14.03 16.79 -3.95
C VAL A 272 13.80 17.52 -2.62
N SER A 273 14.86 18.06 -2.01
CA SER A 273 14.74 18.87 -0.80
C SER A 273 13.77 20.04 -0.94
N PRO A 274 13.75 20.80 -2.06
CA PRO A 274 12.78 21.90 -2.23
C PRO A 274 11.32 21.42 -2.18
N LEU A 275 11.01 20.30 -2.86
CA LEU A 275 9.67 19.70 -2.86
C LEU A 275 9.28 19.26 -1.44
N LEU A 276 10.22 18.64 -0.72
CA LEU A 276 10.01 18.22 0.67
C LEU A 276 9.75 19.42 1.60
N GLU A 277 10.50 20.51 1.43
CA GLU A 277 10.31 21.73 2.21
C GLU A 277 8.94 22.36 1.95
N GLU A 278 8.51 22.42 0.69
CA GLU A 278 7.16 22.86 0.32
C GLU A 278 6.08 22.02 1.00
N ALA A 279 6.16 20.69 0.87
CA ALA A 279 5.21 19.78 1.50
C ALA A 279 5.19 19.95 3.03
N ARG A 280 6.35 20.17 3.67
CA ARG A 280 6.46 20.35 5.12
C ARG A 280 5.84 21.64 5.64
N ARG A 281 5.72 22.68 4.79
CA ARG A 281 5.00 23.92 5.16
C ARG A 281 3.50 23.68 5.32
N VAL A 282 2.92 22.77 4.53
CA VAL A 282 1.49 22.42 4.58
C VAL A 282 1.23 21.25 5.54
N PHE A 283 2.05 20.21 5.47
CA PHE A 283 1.94 18.99 6.27
C PHE A 283 3.30 18.58 6.83
N ARG A 284 3.58 18.97 8.08
CA ARG A 284 4.92 18.84 8.70
C ARG A 284 5.48 17.41 8.69
N ARG A 285 4.64 16.38 8.79
CA ARG A 285 5.05 14.96 8.82
C ARG A 285 5.23 14.37 7.41
N SER A 286 5.87 15.16 6.54
CA SER A 286 6.22 14.79 5.17
C SER A 286 7.68 14.33 5.07
N TYR A 287 7.91 13.34 4.21
CA TYR A 287 9.20 12.74 3.89
C TYR A 287 9.31 12.57 2.37
N ALA A 288 10.52 12.63 1.81
CA ALA A 288 10.76 12.32 0.41
C ALA A 288 11.29 10.90 0.29
N ALA A 289 10.71 10.11 -0.62
CA ALA A 289 11.22 8.79 -0.94
C ALA A 289 12.60 8.92 -1.61
N LYS A 290 13.41 7.89 -1.40
CA LYS A 290 14.62 7.61 -2.14
C LYS A 290 14.59 6.13 -2.47
N ASP A 291 15.16 5.75 -3.60
CA ASP A 291 15.32 4.35 -3.95
C ASP A 291 15.99 3.58 -2.80
N MET A 292 15.45 2.39 -2.54
CA MET A 292 15.75 1.50 -1.41
C MET A 292 15.41 2.05 -0.01
N LEU A 293 14.73 3.20 0.10
CA LEU A 293 14.18 3.64 1.38
C LEU A 293 13.20 2.58 1.90
N LYS A 294 13.43 2.17 3.14
CA LYS A 294 12.55 1.27 3.91
C LYS A 294 11.81 2.06 4.97
N VAL A 295 10.49 1.88 5.02
CA VAL A 295 9.63 2.46 6.04
C VAL A 295 8.94 1.32 6.79
N GLU A 296 9.29 1.12 8.06
CA GLU A 296 8.63 0.14 8.92
C GLU A 296 7.56 0.84 9.77
N LEU A 297 6.31 0.41 9.61
CA LEU A 297 5.16 0.91 10.38
C LEU A 297 4.75 -0.12 11.43
N LYS A 298 4.69 0.34 12.69
CA LYS A 298 4.22 -0.43 13.84
C LYS A 298 3.21 0.38 14.64
N ARG A 299 2.11 -0.26 15.03
CA ARG A 299 1.17 0.31 16.00
C ARG A 299 1.51 -0.16 17.41
N TRP A 300 1.85 0.78 18.28
CA TRP A 300 2.15 0.54 19.69
C TRP A 300 0.98 1.01 20.56
N GLY A 301 0.49 0.14 21.45
CA GLY A 301 -0.73 0.41 22.22
C GLY A 301 -1.96 0.64 21.33
N GLU A 302 -2.89 1.47 21.82
CA GLU A 302 -4.17 1.73 21.16
C GLU A 302 -4.06 2.73 19.99
N SER A 303 -3.14 3.70 20.05
CA SER A 303 -3.16 4.86 19.14
C SER A 303 -1.80 5.26 18.55
N TRP A 304 -0.67 4.79 19.11
CA TRP A 304 0.63 5.30 18.69
C TRP A 304 1.13 4.61 17.42
N LEU A 305 1.37 5.41 16.39
CA LEU A 305 2.05 4.97 15.17
C LEU A 305 3.54 5.28 15.29
N VAL A 306 4.35 4.23 15.26
CA VAL A 306 5.80 4.32 15.14
C VAL A 306 6.17 4.03 13.69
N ALA A 307 6.95 4.95 13.10
CA ALA A 307 7.52 4.79 11.77
C ALA A 307 9.04 4.88 11.85
N GLN A 308 9.73 3.85 11.38
CA GLN A 308 11.19 3.80 11.31
C GLN A 308 11.62 3.84 9.84
N PHE A 309 12.56 4.73 9.54
CA PHE A 309 13.12 4.92 8.20
C PHE A 309 14.55 4.37 8.16
N SER A 310 14.88 3.57 7.15
CA SER A 310 16.22 3.00 6.95
C SER A 310 16.51 2.76 5.47
N PHE A 311 17.75 2.37 5.14
CA PHE A 311 18.19 1.95 3.81
C PHE A 311 18.66 0.49 3.88
#